data_AF-A0A6M1XTK2-F1
#
_entry.id   AF-A0A6M1XTK2-F1
#
_cell.length_a   1.000
_cell.length_b   1.000
_cell.length_c   1.000
_cell.angle_alpha   90.00
_cell.angle_beta   90.00
_cell.angle_gamma   90.00
#
_symmetry.space_group_name_H-M   'P 1'
#
loop_
_entity.id
_entity.type
_entity.pdbx_description
1 polymer ?
#
loop_
_entity_poly.entity_id
_entity_poly.type
_entity_poly.pdbx_seq_one_letter_code
_entity_poly.pdbx_strand_id
1 'polypeptide(L)' 'MKLEIKEVVCDWGIYVDGETYPFMIFNSKANAQEIMRIMELDNKHERFD' A
#
# COMPACT_ATOMS: atom_id res chain seq x y z
N MET A 1 3.00 -3.69 -11.50
CA MET A 1 2.37 -3.87 -10.18
C MET A 1 1.27 -2.83 -10.03
N LYS A 2 0.02 -3.25 -9.87
CA LYS A 2 -1.12 -2.38 -9.58
C LYS A 2 -1.34 -2.35 -8.06
N LEU A 3 -1.27 -1.17 -7.46
CA LEU A 3 -1.52 -0.97 -6.04
C LEU A 3 -2.89 -0.33 -5.83
N GLU A 4 -3.65 -0.82 -4.86
CA GLU A 4 -4.96 -0.30 -4.48
C GLU A 4 -5.11 -0.30 -2.96
N ILE A 5 -5.74 0.74 -2.40
CA ILE A 5 -6.15 0.76 -0.99
C ILE A 5 -7.63 0.44 -0.91
N LYS A 6 -8.00 -0.51 -0.05
CA LYS A 6 -9.39 -0.90 0.20
C LYS A 6 -9.67 -0.97 1.70
N GLU A 7 -10.93 -0.73 2.06
CA GLU A 7 -11.40 -0.96 3.43
C GLU A 7 -11.43 -2.47 3.72
N VAL A 8 -10.90 -2.86 4.87
CA VAL A 8 -10.95 -4.23 5.39
C VAL A 8 -11.55 -4.15 6.79
N VAL A 9 -12.88 -4.32 6.86
CA VAL A 9 -13.67 -4.15 8.10
C VAL A 9 -13.52 -2.74 8.67
N CYS A 10 -12.68 -2.55 9.71
CA CYS A 10 -12.42 -1.26 10.36
C CYS A 10 -11.05 -0.68 10.00
N ASP A 11 -10.26 -1.41 9.19
CA ASP A 11 -8.89 -1.09 8.83
C ASP A 11 -8.76 -0.84 7.31
N TRP A 12 -7.53 -0.57 6.87
CA TRP A 12 -7.17 -0.25 5.49
C TRP A 12 -6.09 -1.19 4.99
N GLY A 13 -6.42 -1.98 3.97
CA GLY A 13 -5.50 -2.92 3.34
C GLY A 13 -4.92 -2.37 2.04
N ILE A 14 -3.61 -2.58 1.82
CA ILE A 14 -2.99 -2.42 0.50
C ILE A 14 -3.14 -3.75 -0.26
N TYR A 15 -3.61 -3.66 -1.49
CA TYR A 15 -3.78 -4.76 -2.43
C TYR A 15 -2.77 -4.61 -3.56
N VAL A 16 -2.06 -5.69 -3.85
CA VAL A 16 -1.08 -5.80 -4.92
C VAL A 16 -1.65 -6.75 -5.97
N ASP A 17 -1.92 -6.24 -7.16
CA ASP A 17 -2.49 -7.02 -8.28
C ASP A 17 -3.77 -7.81 -7.90
N GLY A 18 -4.56 -7.25 -6.98
CA GLY A 18 -5.84 -7.81 -6.52
C GLY A 18 -5.76 -8.69 -5.27
N GLU A 19 -4.56 -8.98 -4.77
CA GLU A 19 -4.35 -9.75 -3.53
C GLU A 19 -3.89 -8.85 -2.38
N THR A 20 -4.34 -9.13 -1.16
CA THR A 20 -3.85 -8.43 0.04
C THR A 20 -2.97 -9.35 0.85
N TYR A 21 -1.91 -8.79 1.41
CA TYR A 21 -1.05 -9.48 2.36
C TYR A 21 -1.49 -9.12 3.79
N PRO A 22 -1.57 -10.08 4.74
CA PRO A 22 -2.02 -9.81 6.10
C PRO A 22 -1.21 -8.72 6.83
N PHE A 23 0.07 -8.56 6.46
CA PHE A 23 0.97 -7.55 7.04
C PHE A 23 0.83 -6.15 6.39
N MET A 24 -0.02 -5.99 5.38
CA MET A 24 -0.31 -4.70 4.73
C MET A 24 -1.69 -4.15 5.14
N ILE A 25 -2.14 -4.48 6.34
CA ILE A 25 -3.36 -3.96 6.95
C ILE A 25 -2.99 -2.92 8.00
N PHE A 26 -3.60 -1.74 7.89
CA PHE A 26 -3.29 -0.59 8.72
C PHE A 26 -4.57 -0.03 9.35
N ASN A 27 -4.50 0.31 10.63
CA ASN A 27 -5.60 0.96 11.34
C ASN A 27 -5.85 2.42 10.91
N SER A 28 -5.01 2.97 10.02
CA SER A 28 -5.07 4.34 9.54
C SER A 28 -4.95 4.38 8.03
N LYS A 29 -5.93 5.02 7.38
CA LYS A 29 -5.91 5.26 5.93
C LYS A 29 -4.68 6.04 5.49
N ALA A 30 -4.30 7.06 6.27
CA ALA A 30 -3.15 7.89 5.96
C ALA A 30 -1.84 7.08 5.97
N ASN A 31 -1.71 6.13 6.91
CA ASN A 31 -0.54 5.25 6.96
C ASN A 31 -0.52 4.30 5.74
N ALA A 32 -1.67 3.72 5.38
CA ALA A 32 -1.78 2.89 4.18
C ALA A 32 -1.41 3.66 2.90
N GLN A 33 -1.82 4.93 2.80
CA GLN A 33 -1.49 5.81 1.68
C GLN A 33 0.02 6.10 1.59
N GLU A 34 0.67 6.39 2.71
CA GLU A 34 2.11 6.68 2.71
C GLU A 34 2.95 5.43 2.39
N ILE A 35 2.57 4.26 2.93
CA ILE A 35 3.24 3.01 2.59
C ILE A 35 3.04 2.66 1.11
N MET A 36 1.82 2.84 0.57
CA MET A 36 1.57 2.63 -0.86
C MET A 36 2.47 3.55 -1.72
N ARG A 37 2.60 4.82 -1.34
CA ARG A 37 3.49 5.76 -2.03
C ARG A 37 4.95 5.30 -2.02
N ILE A 38 5.46 4.79 -0.89
CA ILE A 38 6.81 4.24 -0.78
C ILE A 38 6.98 3.04 -1.73
N MET A 39 6.01 2.13 -1.77
CA MET A 39 6.03 0.97 -2.68
C MET A 39 5.99 1.38 -4.16
N GLU A 40 5.24 2.44 -4.50
CA GLU A 40 5.23 2.99 -5.86
C GLU A 40 6.59 3.55 -6.26
N LEU A 41 7.27 4.25 -5.35
CA LEU A 41 8.61 4.81 -5.57
C LEU A 41 9.66 3.70 -5.72
N ASP A 42 9.62 2.70 -4.84
CA ASP A 42 10.52 1.54 -4.90
C ASP A 42 10.36 0.78 -6.22
N ASN A 43 9.11 0.54 -6.65
CA ASN A 43 8.83 -0.11 -7.93
C ASN A 43 9.35 0.67 -9.15
N LYS A 44 9.37 2.01 -9.09
CA LYS A 44 9.97 2.85 -10.14
C LYS A 44 11.50 2.85 -10.11
N HIS A 45 12.12 2.26 -9.10
CA HIS A 45 13.57 2.31 -8.87
C HIS A 45 14.11 3.75 -8.87
N GLU A 46 13.28 4.74 -8.52
CA GLU A 46 13.71 6.13 -8.38
C GLU A 46 14.62 6.21 -7.16
N ARG A 47 15.94 6.32 -7.40
CA ARG A 47 16.87 6.76 -6.38
C ARG A 47 16.76 8.28 -6.28
N PHE A 48 16.72 8.79 -5.06
CA PHE A 48 16.94 10.22 -4.83
C PHE A 48 18.44 10.45 -4.92
N ASP A 49 18.89 10.92 -6.08
CA ASP A 49 20.25 11.43 -6.32
C ASP A 49 20.49 12.73 -5.53
#